data_AF-A0A7K0R5S4-F1
#
_entry.id   AF-A0A7K0R5S4-F1
#
_cell.length_a   1.000
_cell.length_b   1.000
_cell.length_c   1.000
_cell.angle_alpha   90.00
_cell.angle_beta   90.00
_cell.angle_gamma   90.00
#
_symmetry.space_group_name_H-M   'P 1'
#
loop_
_entity.id
_entity.type
_entity.pdbx_description
1 polymer ?
#
loop_
_entity_poly.entity_id
_entity_poly.type
_entity_poly.pdbx_seq_one_letter_code
_entity_poly.pdbx_strand_id
1 'polypeptide(L)'
;MQPESREPESGEVDETAAPVDLNALTIFDEFEVIGLNESEDVASADSVETVSGAAATEDQAWSEWFSDDQAGNSSNLPRRRHHVTTVLVSHEGATWLPAVLTTLSNQTRHADAVVGVDTGSGDDSPNLLRRSLGSDRVIVVDREAGFGSAVQSGLAHVGDIQVAASSEQGELVTWVWLLHDDSAPNASCLEALLSAADDQPSVAILGPKILGWHDQRLLLEAGFSVTGAGRRFTGLERREHDQGQHDGDRDVLAVSSAGMLIRRDLWDRMNGFDPQLPLFRDDLDLCWRAHRAGERVVVATNAVLHHREASAHARRVTDLAPHPHRA
;
A
#
# COMPACT_ATOMS: atom_id res chain seq x y z
N MET A 1 -47.58 -46.25 -16.49
CA MET A 1 -48.47 -45.27 -15.83
C MET A 1 -47.60 -44.10 -15.40
N GLN A 2 -47.53 -43.07 -16.24
CA GLN A 2 -47.05 -41.74 -15.88
C GLN A 2 -48.28 -40.90 -15.54
N PRO A 3 -48.21 -39.91 -14.62
CA PRO A 3 -49.18 -38.84 -14.57
C PRO A 3 -48.62 -37.53 -15.14
N GLU A 4 -49.55 -36.78 -15.71
CA GLU A 4 -49.42 -35.65 -16.61
C GLU A 4 -48.99 -34.32 -15.97
N SER A 5 -48.48 -33.48 -16.85
CA SER A 5 -48.22 -32.04 -16.78
C SER A 5 -49.42 -31.17 -16.42
N ARG A 6 -49.18 -30.08 -15.67
CA ARG A 6 -50.03 -28.87 -15.66
C ARG A 6 -49.19 -27.62 -15.31
N GLU A 7 -49.04 -26.73 -16.28
CA GLU A 7 -48.71 -25.30 -16.07
C GLU A 7 -49.97 -24.54 -15.65
N PRO A 8 -49.80 -23.32 -15.08
CA PRO A 8 -50.54 -22.20 -15.64
C PRO A 8 -49.75 -20.87 -15.73
N GLU A 9 -49.92 -20.24 -16.90
CA GLU A 9 -50.17 -18.82 -17.22
C GLU A 9 -49.52 -17.65 -16.43
N SER A 10 -48.70 -16.93 -17.19
CA SER A 10 -48.62 -15.48 -17.40
C SER A 10 -49.52 -14.54 -16.57
N GLY A 11 -48.86 -13.61 -15.87
CA GLY A 11 -49.42 -12.32 -15.44
C GLY A 11 -48.44 -11.19 -15.78
N GLU A 12 -48.81 -10.40 -16.77
CA GLU A 12 -48.17 -9.17 -17.23
C GLU A 12 -48.74 -7.98 -16.45
N VAL A 13 -47.88 -7.12 -15.87
CA VAL A 13 -48.25 -5.74 -15.56
C VAL A 13 -47.05 -4.82 -15.81
N ASP A 14 -47.28 -3.91 -16.74
CA ASP A 14 -46.48 -2.76 -17.15
C ASP A 14 -46.52 -1.66 -16.07
N GLU A 15 -45.44 -0.86 -16.00
CA GLU A 15 -45.46 0.61 -15.96
C GLU A 15 -44.14 1.20 -15.38
N THR A 16 -43.31 1.68 -16.31
CA THR A 16 -42.68 3.01 -16.33
C THR A 16 -42.31 3.72 -15.02
N ALA A 17 -41.02 3.95 -14.79
CA ALA A 17 -40.50 5.21 -14.23
C ALA A 17 -39.04 5.46 -14.64
N ALA A 18 -38.79 6.69 -15.12
CA ALA A 18 -37.53 7.22 -15.63
C ALA A 18 -36.57 7.70 -14.47
N PRO A 19 -35.37 8.22 -14.75
CA PRO A 19 -34.18 8.09 -13.90
C PRO A 19 -34.17 9.06 -12.72
N VAL A 20 -33.50 8.67 -11.62
CA VAL A 20 -33.21 9.57 -10.49
C VAL A 20 -31.82 10.19 -10.66
N ASP A 21 -31.83 11.52 -10.61
CA ASP A 21 -30.72 12.44 -10.79
C ASP A 21 -29.76 12.47 -9.59
N LEU A 22 -28.48 12.69 -9.89
CA LEU A 22 -27.35 12.84 -8.98
C LEU A 22 -27.23 14.31 -8.58
N ASN A 23 -27.56 14.69 -7.34
CA ASN A 23 -26.84 15.73 -6.60
C ASN A 23 -27.36 15.93 -5.17
N ALA A 24 -26.40 16.32 -4.31
CA ALA A 24 -26.55 16.93 -2.99
C ALA A 24 -26.79 15.99 -1.79
N LEU A 25 -25.77 15.86 -0.93
CA LEU A 25 -25.72 16.63 0.33
C LEU A 25 -24.48 16.25 1.16
N THR A 26 -23.52 17.15 1.15
CA THR A 26 -22.52 17.38 2.21
C THR A 26 -23.25 17.84 3.47
N ILE A 27 -23.02 17.19 4.62
CA ILE A 27 -23.30 17.77 5.94
C ILE A 27 -22.12 17.42 6.86
N PHE A 28 -21.35 18.46 7.18
CA PHE A 28 -20.47 18.53 8.34
C PHE A 28 -21.36 18.76 9.57
N ASP A 29 -21.07 18.08 10.68
CA ASP A 29 -21.71 18.36 11.97
C ASP A 29 -20.74 19.17 12.85
N GLU A 30 -21.20 20.35 13.23
CA GLU A 30 -20.55 21.29 14.14
C GLU A 30 -20.77 20.88 15.59
N PHE A 31 -19.74 21.05 16.43
CA PHE A 31 -19.93 21.20 17.87
C PHE A 31 -19.27 22.51 18.30
N GLU A 32 -20.11 23.51 18.58
CA GLU A 32 -19.75 24.72 19.30
C GLU A 32 -20.37 24.66 20.71
N VAL A 33 -19.57 24.90 21.75
CA VAL A 33 -20.07 25.31 23.07
C VAL A 33 -19.17 26.41 23.65
N ILE A 34 -19.70 27.64 23.52
CA ILE A 34 -19.79 28.72 24.52
C ILE A 34 -18.48 29.25 25.15
N GLY A 35 -18.19 30.51 24.82
CA GLY A 35 -17.14 31.31 25.43
C GLY A 35 -17.54 32.09 26.67
N LEU A 36 -16.58 32.84 27.21
CA LEU A 36 -16.79 34.08 27.98
C LEU A 36 -15.62 35.03 27.68
N ASN A 37 -15.97 36.21 27.19
CA ASN A 37 -15.13 37.42 27.14
C ASN A 37 -14.88 37.93 28.55
N GLU A 38 -13.74 38.59 28.77
CA GLU A 38 -13.75 39.95 29.33
C GLU A 38 -12.46 40.70 28.98
N SER A 39 -12.69 41.93 28.53
CA SER A 39 -11.79 42.99 28.08
C SER A 39 -11.10 43.70 29.24
N GLU A 40 -9.94 44.33 28.99
CA GLU A 40 -9.60 45.69 29.49
C GLU A 40 -8.27 46.22 28.90
N ASP A 41 -8.41 47.06 27.87
CA ASP A 41 -7.92 48.44 27.71
C ASP A 41 -6.66 49.03 28.45
N VAL A 42 -6.01 49.95 27.69
CA VAL A 42 -5.25 51.18 28.06
C VAL A 42 -3.70 51.18 28.13
N ALA A 43 -3.11 51.61 27.01
CA ALA A 43 -2.23 52.79 26.77
C ALA A 43 -0.98 53.17 27.61
N SER A 44 -0.03 53.77 26.86
CA SER A 44 0.97 54.82 27.22
C SER A 44 2.26 54.35 27.92
N ALA A 45 3.45 54.95 27.77
CA ALA A 45 4.05 55.90 26.83
C ALA A 45 5.58 55.94 27.11
N ASP A 46 6.34 56.46 26.14
CA ASP A 46 7.59 57.24 26.27
C ASP A 46 8.92 56.63 26.77
N SER A 47 9.79 56.45 25.77
CA SER A 47 11.14 57.04 25.57
C SER A 47 12.20 56.98 26.66
N VAL A 48 13.39 56.45 26.32
CA VAL A 48 14.70 57.10 26.52
C VAL A 48 15.70 56.58 25.46
N GLU A 49 16.26 57.48 24.65
CA GLU A 49 17.50 57.26 23.89
C GLU A 49 18.73 57.43 24.81
N THR A 50 19.77 56.62 24.60
CA THR A 50 21.15 57.10 24.77
C THR A 50 22.14 56.28 23.95
N VAL A 51 23.14 57.00 23.44
CA VAL A 51 24.07 56.66 22.35
C VAL A 51 25.37 56.03 22.87
N SER A 52 26.05 55.32 21.96
CA SER A 52 27.51 55.16 21.82
C SER A 52 28.15 53.86 22.32
N GLY A 53 28.93 53.24 21.42
CA GLY A 53 30.13 52.49 21.80
C GLY A 53 30.35 51.22 21.00
N ALA A 54 31.10 51.31 19.90
CA ALA A 54 31.60 50.16 19.17
C ALA A 54 32.63 49.38 20.00
N ALA A 55 32.39 48.09 20.20
CA ALA A 55 33.40 47.08 20.50
C ALA A 55 32.86 45.72 20.03
N ALA A 56 33.10 45.39 18.75
CA ALA A 56 32.91 44.04 18.25
C ALA A 56 34.09 43.19 18.75
N THR A 57 33.90 42.48 19.85
CA THR A 57 34.87 41.52 20.38
C THR A 57 34.42 40.12 20.02
N GLU A 58 35.20 39.48 19.13
CA GLU A 58 35.62 38.06 18.99
C GLU A 58 34.67 36.87 19.34
N ASP A 59 33.53 37.05 20.00
CA ASP A 59 32.55 36.01 20.33
C ASP A 59 31.57 35.71 19.18
N GLN A 60 31.46 36.59 18.19
CA GLN A 60 30.61 36.37 17.01
C GLN A 60 31.23 35.37 16.01
N ALA A 61 32.56 35.25 15.97
CA ALA A 61 33.25 34.37 15.01
C ALA A 61 33.10 32.87 15.36
N TRP A 62 32.86 32.54 16.64
CA TRP A 62 32.66 31.15 17.08
C TRP A 62 31.23 30.63 16.88
N SER A 63 30.26 31.52 16.69
CA SER A 63 28.85 31.17 16.50
C SER A 63 28.48 30.90 15.03
N GLU A 64 29.27 31.41 14.08
CA GLU A 64 29.04 31.21 12.63
C GLU A 64 29.53 29.84 12.11
N TRP A 65 30.32 29.10 12.89
CA TRP A 65 30.77 27.73 12.52
C TRP A 65 29.87 26.61 13.07
N PHE A 66 28.98 26.91 14.01
CA PHE A 66 28.03 25.95 14.60
C PHE A 66 26.56 26.29 14.27
N SER A 67 26.30 27.24 13.37
CA SER A 67 24.98 27.36 12.76
C SER A 67 24.78 26.19 11.79
N ASP A 68 24.26 25.10 12.34
CA ASP A 68 23.71 23.99 11.59
C ASP A 68 22.45 24.47 10.84
N ASP A 69 22.66 25.22 9.75
CA ASP A 69 21.67 25.49 8.71
C ASP A 69 21.57 24.24 7.81
N GLN A 70 21.30 23.10 8.42
CA GLN A 70 20.96 21.82 7.78
C GLN A 70 19.56 21.36 8.21
N ALA A 71 18.65 22.32 8.42
CA ALA A 71 17.22 22.08 8.52
C ALA A 71 16.53 22.74 7.33
N GLY A 72 16.59 22.09 6.16
CA GLY A 72 15.82 22.54 4.99
C GLY A 72 16.54 22.46 3.65
N ASN A 73 17.21 21.35 3.34
CA ASN A 73 17.40 20.98 1.95
C ASN A 73 16.35 19.94 1.56
N SER A 74 15.06 20.33 1.60
CA SER A 74 14.05 19.60 0.85
C SER A 74 14.44 19.74 -0.61
N SER A 75 14.92 18.64 -1.18
CA SER A 75 15.34 18.55 -2.58
C SER A 75 14.29 19.25 -3.45
N ASN A 76 14.69 20.32 -4.14
CA ASN A 76 13.84 21.09 -5.03
C ASN A 76 13.61 20.33 -6.36
N LEU A 77 13.54 19.00 -6.28
CA LEU A 77 13.19 18.14 -7.38
C LEU A 77 11.68 18.29 -7.61
N PRO A 78 11.21 18.39 -8.86
CA PRO A 78 9.79 18.41 -9.13
C PRO A 78 9.17 17.14 -8.55
N ARG A 79 8.23 17.31 -7.59
CA ARG A 79 7.51 16.19 -7.00
C ARG A 79 6.81 15.42 -8.11
N ARG A 80 7.07 14.12 -8.18
CA ARG A 80 6.43 13.26 -9.18
C ARG A 80 4.97 13.13 -8.82
N ARG A 81 4.14 12.96 -9.84
CA ARG A 81 2.73 12.65 -9.64
C ARG A 81 2.63 11.13 -9.60
N HIS A 82 2.14 10.58 -8.50
CA HIS A 82 1.99 9.14 -8.34
C HIS A 82 0.54 8.75 -8.54
N HIS A 83 0.30 7.81 -9.46
CA HIS A 83 -0.96 7.11 -9.58
C HIS A 83 -0.80 5.66 -9.14
N VAL A 84 -1.53 5.21 -8.13
CA VAL A 84 -1.42 3.89 -7.52
C VAL A 84 -2.69 3.09 -7.73
N THR A 85 -2.56 1.92 -8.32
CA THR A 85 -3.61 0.90 -8.36
C THR A 85 -3.29 -0.20 -7.35
N THR A 86 -4.09 -0.32 -6.30
CA THR A 86 -4.00 -1.44 -5.35
C THR A 86 -4.72 -2.65 -5.91
N VAL A 87 -4.04 -3.80 -5.88
CA VAL A 87 -4.61 -5.10 -6.20
C VAL A 87 -4.59 -5.96 -4.93
N LEU A 88 -5.77 -6.20 -4.36
CA LEU A 88 -5.95 -7.03 -3.17
C LEU A 88 -6.44 -8.41 -3.59
N VAL A 89 -5.60 -9.44 -3.44
CA VAL A 89 -5.95 -10.81 -3.81
C VAL A 89 -6.36 -11.61 -2.58
N SER A 90 -7.49 -12.32 -2.67
CA SER A 90 -8.01 -13.17 -1.61
C SER A 90 -8.23 -14.62 -2.06
N HIS A 91 -7.99 -15.55 -1.13
CA HIS A 91 -8.28 -16.97 -1.25
C HIS A 91 -8.61 -17.52 0.13
N GLU A 92 -9.86 -17.85 0.44
CA GLU A 92 -10.25 -18.34 1.78
C GLU A 92 -9.72 -17.40 2.90
N GLY A 93 -9.98 -16.10 2.75
CA GLY A 93 -9.45 -14.99 3.54
C GLY A 93 -10.40 -14.37 4.55
N ALA A 94 -11.62 -14.90 4.73
CA ALA A 94 -12.68 -14.23 5.49
C ALA A 94 -12.28 -13.92 6.95
N THR A 95 -11.32 -14.67 7.49
CA THR A 95 -10.77 -14.47 8.85
C THR A 95 -9.94 -13.19 8.98
N TRP A 96 -9.13 -12.83 7.98
CA TRP A 96 -8.15 -11.73 8.07
C TRP A 96 -8.56 -10.49 7.27
N LEU A 97 -9.32 -10.73 6.19
CA LEU A 97 -9.74 -9.71 5.26
C LEU A 97 -10.43 -8.49 5.89
N PRO A 98 -11.29 -8.61 6.94
CA PRO A 98 -11.86 -7.43 7.59
C PRO A 98 -10.82 -6.44 8.13
N ALA A 99 -9.72 -6.95 8.71
CA ALA A 99 -8.63 -6.11 9.21
C ALA A 99 -7.81 -5.50 8.07
N VAL A 100 -7.56 -6.26 7.00
CA VAL A 100 -6.87 -5.76 5.80
C VAL A 100 -7.68 -4.63 5.14
N LEU A 101 -8.98 -4.82 4.96
CA LEU A 101 -9.86 -3.81 4.36
C LEU A 101 -9.92 -2.53 5.22
N THR A 102 -9.98 -2.67 6.54
CA THR A 102 -9.96 -1.53 7.48
C THR A 102 -8.63 -0.76 7.41
N THR A 103 -7.50 -1.47 7.36
CA THR A 103 -6.19 -0.83 7.30
C THR A 103 -5.91 -0.18 5.94
N LEU A 104 -6.41 -0.79 4.86
CA LEU A 104 -6.38 -0.21 3.52
C LEU A 104 -7.23 1.05 3.40
N SER A 105 -8.43 1.09 4.00
CA SER A 105 -9.27 2.29 3.99
C SER A 105 -8.69 3.43 4.82
N ASN A 106 -7.87 3.12 5.83
CA ASN A 106 -7.30 4.10 6.76
C ASN A 106 -5.91 4.61 6.35
N GLN A 107 -5.48 4.38 5.09
CA GLN A 107 -4.21 4.92 4.61
C GLN A 107 -4.23 6.45 4.60
N THR A 108 -3.16 7.09 5.09
CA THR A 108 -2.98 8.55 5.05
C THR A 108 -2.88 9.06 3.61
N ARG A 109 -2.23 8.27 2.74
CA ARG A 109 -2.32 8.38 1.29
C ARG A 109 -3.15 7.20 0.76
N HIS A 110 -4.35 7.48 0.29
CA HIS A 110 -5.19 6.46 -0.37
C HIS A 110 -4.59 6.03 -1.71
N ALA A 111 -4.91 4.84 -2.20
CA ALA A 111 -4.66 4.49 -3.59
C ALA A 111 -5.70 5.16 -4.51
N ASP A 112 -5.33 5.42 -5.76
CA ASP A 112 -6.19 6.10 -6.73
C ASP A 112 -7.22 5.13 -7.34
N ALA A 113 -6.87 3.85 -7.41
CA ALA A 113 -7.77 2.76 -7.73
C ALA A 113 -7.52 1.56 -6.80
N VAL A 114 -8.57 0.81 -6.48
CA VAL A 114 -8.48 -0.43 -5.70
C VAL A 114 -9.34 -1.48 -6.38
N VAL A 115 -8.77 -2.66 -6.63
CA VAL A 115 -9.48 -3.84 -7.13
C VAL A 115 -9.29 -5.01 -6.19
N GLY A 116 -10.40 -5.65 -5.82
CA GLY A 116 -10.41 -6.92 -5.11
C GLY A 116 -10.46 -8.07 -6.11
N VAL A 117 -9.60 -9.07 -5.93
CA VAL A 117 -9.59 -10.28 -6.76
C VAL A 117 -9.75 -11.48 -5.84
N ASP A 118 -10.91 -12.12 -5.89
CA ASP A 118 -11.13 -13.39 -5.22
C ASP A 118 -10.76 -14.56 -6.15
N THR A 119 -10.02 -15.53 -5.64
CA THR A 119 -9.57 -16.71 -6.38
C THR A 119 -10.46 -17.92 -6.11
N GLY A 120 -11.78 -17.73 -6.30
CA GLY A 120 -12.77 -18.80 -6.15
C GLY A 120 -12.92 -19.32 -4.73
N SER A 121 -12.87 -18.43 -3.73
CA SER A 121 -13.03 -18.78 -2.31
C SER A 121 -14.41 -19.41 -2.04
N GLY A 122 -14.44 -20.42 -1.18
CA GLY A 122 -15.66 -21.05 -0.70
C GLY A 122 -16.25 -20.40 0.57
N ASP A 123 -15.48 -19.53 1.24
CA ASP A 123 -15.89 -18.76 2.41
C ASP A 123 -16.54 -17.39 2.07
N ASP A 124 -16.71 -16.52 3.07
CA ASP A 124 -17.35 -15.20 2.90
C ASP A 124 -16.42 -14.13 2.29
N SER A 125 -15.20 -14.49 1.85
CA SER A 125 -14.23 -13.53 1.28
C SER A 125 -14.78 -12.71 0.11
N PRO A 126 -15.48 -13.30 -0.89
CA PRO A 126 -16.01 -12.54 -2.02
C PRO A 126 -17.03 -11.48 -1.57
N ASN A 127 -17.87 -11.81 -0.58
CA ASN A 127 -18.88 -10.89 -0.08
C ASN A 127 -18.26 -9.79 0.77
N LEU A 128 -17.25 -10.10 1.58
CA LEU A 128 -16.47 -9.10 2.33
C LEU A 128 -15.81 -8.09 1.38
N LEU A 129 -15.16 -8.55 0.30
CA LEU A 129 -14.60 -7.67 -0.72
C LEU A 129 -15.67 -6.76 -1.33
N ARG A 130 -16.79 -7.33 -1.80
CA ARG A 130 -17.86 -6.55 -2.45
C ARG A 130 -18.49 -5.51 -1.52
N ARG A 131 -18.71 -5.86 -0.24
CA ARG A 131 -19.28 -4.94 0.75
C ARG A 131 -18.36 -3.75 1.01
N SER A 132 -17.04 -3.95 1.04
CA SER A 132 -16.08 -2.89 1.38
C SER A 132 -15.59 -2.11 0.18
N LEU A 133 -15.39 -2.74 -0.97
CA LEU A 133 -14.82 -2.09 -2.17
C LEU A 133 -15.89 -1.70 -3.21
N GLY A 134 -17.10 -2.26 -3.11
CA GLY A 134 -18.15 -2.15 -4.12
C GLY A 134 -18.06 -3.27 -5.16
N SER A 135 -19.21 -3.77 -5.61
CA SER A 135 -19.30 -4.92 -6.52
C SER A 135 -18.57 -4.72 -7.84
N ASP A 136 -18.56 -3.49 -8.37
CA ASP A 136 -17.92 -3.18 -9.66
C ASP A 136 -16.39 -3.20 -9.60
N ARG A 137 -15.80 -3.22 -8.39
CA ARG A 137 -14.35 -3.25 -8.16
C ARG A 137 -13.85 -4.62 -7.72
N VAL A 138 -14.70 -5.64 -7.77
CA VAL A 138 -14.36 -6.99 -7.30
C VAL A 138 -14.63 -7.99 -8.40
N ILE A 139 -13.60 -8.75 -8.74
CA ILE A 139 -13.72 -9.89 -9.66
C ILE A 139 -13.48 -11.19 -8.92
N VAL A 140 -14.10 -12.26 -9.44
CA VAL A 140 -13.83 -13.63 -9.02
C VAL A 140 -13.18 -14.32 -10.21
N VAL A 141 -12.02 -14.92 -9.99
CA VAL A 141 -11.29 -15.69 -10.99
C VAL A 141 -11.34 -17.17 -10.65
N ASP A 142 -10.81 -18.00 -11.55
CA ASP A 142 -10.72 -19.45 -11.34
C ASP A 142 -9.96 -19.77 -10.04
N ARG A 143 -10.41 -20.81 -9.33
CA ARG A 143 -9.80 -21.25 -8.07
C ARG A 143 -8.38 -21.80 -8.25
N GLU A 144 -8.09 -22.32 -9.43
CA GLU A 144 -6.75 -22.80 -9.81
C GLU A 144 -5.81 -21.67 -10.22
N ALA A 145 -6.33 -20.43 -10.35
CA ALA A 145 -5.51 -19.28 -10.71
C ALA A 145 -4.50 -18.99 -9.59
N GLY A 146 -3.21 -19.06 -9.94
CA GLY A 146 -2.13 -18.60 -9.06
C GLY A 146 -2.22 -17.08 -8.80
N PHE A 147 -1.53 -16.64 -7.75
CA PHE A 147 -1.50 -15.22 -7.33
C PHE A 147 -1.21 -14.27 -8.50
N GLY A 148 -0.21 -14.56 -9.33
CA GLY A 148 0.10 -13.71 -10.48
C GLY A 148 -0.98 -13.61 -11.54
N SER A 149 -1.69 -14.70 -11.82
CA SER A 149 -2.83 -14.69 -12.75
C SER A 149 -4.00 -13.88 -12.18
N ALA A 150 -4.22 -13.97 -10.87
CA ALA A 150 -5.21 -13.15 -10.18
C ALA A 150 -4.86 -11.66 -10.27
N VAL A 151 -3.61 -11.28 -10.00
CA VAL A 151 -3.14 -9.90 -10.14
C VAL A 151 -3.32 -9.38 -11.57
N GLN A 152 -2.92 -10.17 -12.57
CA GLN A 152 -3.07 -9.80 -13.98
C GLN A 152 -4.55 -9.58 -14.36
N SER A 153 -5.45 -10.43 -13.86
CA SER A 153 -6.89 -10.30 -14.09
C SER A 153 -7.47 -9.05 -13.42
N GLY A 154 -7.03 -8.74 -12.20
CA GLY A 154 -7.44 -7.52 -11.49
C GLY A 154 -7.01 -6.25 -12.23
N LEU A 155 -5.77 -6.22 -12.73
CA LEU A 155 -5.26 -5.11 -13.50
C LEU A 155 -5.99 -4.95 -14.85
N ALA A 156 -6.32 -6.06 -15.51
CA ALA A 156 -7.13 -6.04 -16.73
C ALA A 156 -8.56 -5.51 -16.46
N HIS A 157 -9.13 -5.80 -15.29
CA HIS A 157 -10.46 -5.32 -14.89
C HIS A 157 -10.49 -3.81 -14.62
N VAL A 158 -9.44 -3.26 -13.98
CA VAL A 158 -9.31 -1.81 -13.81
C VAL A 158 -9.15 -1.12 -15.17
N GLY A 159 -8.49 -1.78 -16.12
CA GLY A 159 -8.25 -1.27 -17.46
C GLY A 159 -7.27 -0.10 -17.48
N ASP A 160 -7.32 0.67 -18.57
CA ASP A 160 -6.45 1.83 -18.74
C ASP A 160 -6.87 2.97 -17.82
N ILE A 161 -5.95 3.35 -16.94
CA ILE A 161 -6.13 4.48 -16.04
C ILE A 161 -6.25 5.77 -16.85
N GLN A 162 -7.43 6.38 -16.80
CA GLN A 162 -7.64 7.73 -17.31
C GLN A 162 -7.12 8.74 -16.28
N VAL A 163 -5.83 9.07 -16.35
CA VAL A 163 -5.31 10.17 -15.54
C VAL A 163 -5.80 11.48 -16.15
N ALA A 164 -6.68 12.17 -15.42
CA ALA A 164 -7.14 13.49 -15.83
C ALA A 164 -5.94 14.38 -16.12
N ALA A 165 -5.97 15.09 -17.25
CA ALA A 165 -4.98 16.08 -17.60
C ALA A 165 -4.93 17.13 -16.47
N SER A 166 -3.89 17.07 -15.65
CA SER A 166 -3.68 18.01 -14.56
C SER A 166 -2.83 19.16 -15.06
N SER A 167 -3.13 20.37 -14.59
CA SER A 167 -2.28 21.55 -14.75
C SER A 167 -1.01 21.51 -13.90
N GLU A 168 -0.91 20.54 -12.99
CA GLU A 168 0.27 20.34 -12.14
C GLU A 168 1.46 19.85 -12.94
N GLN A 169 2.60 20.54 -12.77
CA GLN A 169 3.86 20.16 -13.39
C GLN A 169 4.47 18.97 -12.62
N GLY A 170 4.70 17.85 -13.30
CA GLY A 170 5.39 16.69 -12.72
C GLY A 170 5.31 15.47 -13.61
N GLU A 171 6.38 14.66 -13.64
CA GLU A 171 6.37 13.36 -14.30
C GLU A 171 5.33 12.46 -13.61
N LEU A 172 4.40 11.91 -14.40
CA LEU A 172 3.44 10.92 -13.90
C LEU A 172 4.12 9.55 -13.83
N VAL A 173 4.13 8.96 -12.65
CA VAL A 173 4.58 7.57 -12.42
C VAL A 173 3.39 6.74 -11.95
N THR A 174 3.11 5.67 -12.68
CA THR A 174 2.05 4.72 -12.36
C THR A 174 2.62 3.52 -11.61
N TRP A 175 1.92 3.09 -10.56
CA TRP A 175 2.33 2.02 -9.68
C TRP A 175 1.22 0.99 -9.50
N VAL A 176 1.63 -0.26 -9.28
CA VAL A 176 0.78 -1.34 -8.80
C VAL A 176 1.19 -1.66 -7.37
N TRP A 177 0.26 -1.58 -6.42
CA TRP A 177 0.48 -1.96 -5.03
C TRP A 177 -0.21 -3.29 -4.74
N LEU A 178 0.57 -4.32 -4.47
CA LEU A 178 0.08 -5.68 -4.23
C LEU A 178 -0.17 -5.88 -2.74
N LEU A 179 -1.32 -6.45 -2.41
CA LEU A 179 -1.68 -6.86 -1.06
C LEU A 179 -2.27 -8.27 -1.05
N HIS A 180 -1.87 -9.06 -0.07
CA HIS A 180 -2.57 -10.30 0.26
C HIS A 180 -3.75 -10.03 1.21
N ASP A 181 -4.70 -10.95 1.25
CA ASP A 181 -5.86 -10.90 2.16
C ASP A 181 -5.53 -11.06 3.65
N ASP A 182 -4.26 -11.30 3.98
CA ASP A 182 -3.72 -11.44 5.32
C ASP A 182 -2.49 -10.53 5.55
N SER A 183 -2.45 -9.41 4.83
CA SER A 183 -1.44 -8.36 4.87
C SER A 183 -2.08 -7.00 5.19
N ALA A 184 -1.88 -6.53 6.42
CA ALA A 184 -2.48 -5.31 6.96
C ALA A 184 -1.44 -4.18 7.02
N PRO A 185 -1.41 -3.27 6.04
CA PRO A 185 -0.48 -2.13 6.03
C PRO A 185 -0.76 -1.15 7.18
N ASN A 186 0.27 -0.57 7.80
CA ASN A 186 0.06 0.58 8.69
C ASN A 186 -0.50 1.78 7.93
N ALA A 187 -1.16 2.70 8.63
CA ALA A 187 -1.83 3.86 8.01
C ALA A 187 -0.92 4.68 7.09
N SER A 188 0.36 4.84 7.43
CA SER A 188 1.33 5.58 6.62
C SER A 188 2.10 4.73 5.60
N CYS A 189 1.75 3.45 5.43
CA CYS A 189 2.54 2.51 4.63
C CYS A 189 2.66 2.94 3.16
N LEU A 190 1.55 3.26 2.49
CA LEU A 190 1.61 3.70 1.09
C LEU A 190 2.32 5.05 0.95
N GLU A 191 2.07 5.98 1.86
CA GLU A 191 2.75 7.28 1.89
C GLU A 191 4.27 7.11 2.02
N ALA A 192 4.74 6.25 2.93
CA ALA A 192 6.16 5.97 3.12
C ALA A 192 6.80 5.26 1.91
N LEU A 193 6.08 4.34 1.24
CA LEU A 193 6.56 3.72 0.00
C LEU A 193 6.74 4.77 -1.12
N LEU A 194 5.80 5.70 -1.26
CA LEU A 194 5.88 6.76 -2.26
C LEU A 194 6.98 7.79 -1.92
N SER A 195 7.15 8.14 -0.65
CA SER A 195 8.27 8.99 -0.19
C SER A 195 9.61 8.37 -0.56
N ALA A 196 9.80 7.06 -0.34
CA ALA A 196 11.02 6.36 -0.73
C ALA A 196 11.23 6.34 -2.26
N ALA A 197 10.14 6.30 -3.04
CA ALA A 197 10.21 6.36 -4.50
C ALA A 197 10.57 7.77 -5.03
N ASP A 198 10.13 8.83 -4.34
CA ASP A 198 10.53 10.22 -4.62
C ASP A 198 12.01 10.45 -4.26
N ASP A 199 12.46 9.94 -3.11
CA ASP A 199 13.85 10.04 -2.66
C ASP A 199 14.81 9.23 -3.53
N GLN A 200 14.33 8.15 -4.14
CA GLN A 200 15.12 7.27 -5.01
C GLN A 200 14.46 7.06 -6.38
N PRO A 201 14.54 8.06 -7.29
CA PRO A 201 13.84 8.05 -8.57
C PRO A 201 14.12 6.86 -9.52
N SER A 202 15.21 6.14 -9.30
CA SER A 202 15.66 4.97 -10.09
C SER A 202 15.07 3.64 -9.60
N VAL A 203 14.37 3.63 -8.48
CA VAL A 203 13.78 2.41 -7.92
C VAL A 203 12.54 2.01 -8.70
N ALA A 204 12.43 0.71 -8.99
CA ALA A 204 11.32 0.17 -9.76
C ALA A 204 10.42 -0.76 -8.94
N ILE A 205 10.95 -1.36 -7.87
CA ILE A 205 10.21 -2.19 -6.93
C ILE A 205 10.57 -1.75 -5.51
N LEU A 206 9.55 -1.46 -4.71
CA LEU A 206 9.66 -1.19 -3.28
C LEU A 206 8.86 -2.23 -2.49
N GLY A 207 9.34 -2.55 -1.29
CA GLY A 207 8.57 -3.35 -0.34
C GLY A 207 8.69 -2.79 1.08
N PRO A 208 7.66 -2.95 1.92
CA PRO A 208 7.69 -2.50 3.30
C PRO A 208 8.55 -3.41 4.17
N LYS A 209 8.91 -2.91 5.35
CA LYS A 209 9.31 -3.75 6.49
C LYS A 209 8.07 -4.51 6.98
N ILE A 210 8.17 -5.83 7.09
CA ILE A 210 7.06 -6.72 7.44
C ILE A 210 7.21 -7.21 8.86
N LEU A 211 6.17 -6.99 9.66
CA LEU A 211 6.07 -7.35 11.07
C LEU A 211 5.00 -8.41 11.30
N GLY A 212 5.06 -9.05 12.45
CA GLY A 212 4.09 -10.05 12.87
C GLY A 212 2.68 -9.48 13.01
N TRP A 213 1.67 -10.25 12.60
CA TRP A 213 0.27 -9.89 12.76
C TRP A 213 -0.18 -9.75 14.23
N HIS A 214 0.33 -10.58 15.14
CA HIS A 214 -0.03 -10.55 16.57
C HIS A 214 0.99 -9.80 17.40
N ASP A 215 2.26 -10.20 17.24
CA ASP A 215 3.38 -9.47 17.83
C ASP A 215 3.85 -8.45 16.82
N GLN A 216 3.35 -7.23 16.95
CA GLN A 216 3.64 -6.11 16.05
C GLN A 216 5.10 -5.65 16.10
N ARG A 217 5.91 -6.19 17.02
CA ARG A 217 7.35 -5.94 17.07
C ARG A 217 8.15 -7.10 16.48
N LEU A 218 7.56 -8.26 16.22
CA LEU A 218 8.26 -9.38 15.63
C LEU A 218 8.61 -9.07 14.17
N LEU A 219 9.90 -9.05 13.83
CA LEU A 219 10.34 -8.91 12.45
C LEU A 219 10.09 -10.21 11.68
N LEU A 220 9.36 -10.10 10.57
CA LEU A 220 9.20 -11.20 9.60
C LEU A 220 10.12 -10.99 8.39
N GLU A 221 10.21 -9.75 7.90
CA GLU A 221 11.04 -9.41 6.75
C GLU A 221 11.44 -7.93 6.74
N ALA A 222 12.65 -7.65 6.25
CA ALA A 222 13.10 -6.30 5.90
C ALA A 222 13.87 -6.39 4.57
N GLY A 223 13.17 -6.86 3.54
CA GLY A 223 13.74 -7.47 2.34
C GLY A 223 14.39 -8.83 2.62
N PHE A 224 14.71 -9.57 1.56
CA PHE A 224 15.37 -10.86 1.69
C PHE A 224 16.34 -11.15 0.54
N SER A 225 17.17 -12.16 0.77
CA SER A 225 18.08 -12.75 -0.21
C SER A 225 17.90 -14.27 -0.25
N VAL A 226 18.77 -14.95 -0.98
CA VAL A 226 18.83 -16.41 -1.01
C VAL A 226 20.23 -16.92 -0.69
N THR A 227 20.29 -18.08 -0.04
CA THR A 227 21.56 -18.80 0.16
C THR A 227 22.07 -19.34 -1.18
N GLY A 228 23.33 -19.79 -1.23
CA GLY A 228 23.87 -20.49 -2.41
C GLY A 228 23.10 -21.75 -2.82
N ALA A 229 22.29 -22.33 -1.91
CA ALA A 229 21.40 -23.45 -2.19
C ALA A 229 19.98 -23.01 -2.63
N GLY A 230 19.73 -21.71 -2.82
CA GLY A 230 18.44 -21.18 -3.24
C GLY A 230 17.36 -21.17 -2.14
N ARG A 231 17.77 -21.16 -0.86
CA ARG A 231 16.83 -21.03 0.28
C ARG A 231 16.62 -19.56 0.62
N ARG A 232 15.36 -19.14 0.84
CA ARG A 232 15.02 -17.79 1.33
C ARG A 232 15.80 -17.49 2.61
N PHE A 233 16.44 -16.33 2.65
CA PHE A 233 17.27 -15.86 3.74
C PHE A 233 16.94 -14.40 4.02
N THR A 234 16.28 -14.13 5.14
CA THR A 234 15.85 -12.77 5.53
C THR A 234 16.93 -11.99 6.26
N GLY A 235 18.02 -12.64 6.69
CA GLY A 235 19.03 -12.02 7.54
C GLY A 235 18.60 -11.80 8.99
N LEU A 236 17.40 -12.26 9.38
CA LEU A 236 16.84 -12.07 10.71
C LEU A 236 17.20 -13.23 11.65
N GLU A 237 17.36 -12.91 12.93
CA GLU A 237 17.44 -13.88 14.00
C GLU A 237 16.06 -14.51 14.30
N ARG A 238 16.07 -15.69 14.92
CA ARG A 238 14.82 -16.36 15.28
C ARG A 238 14.06 -15.53 16.31
N ARG A 239 12.86 -15.09 15.95
CA ARG A 239 12.00 -14.25 16.79
C ARG A 239 12.65 -12.91 17.15
N GLU A 240 13.37 -12.33 16.21
CA GLU A 240 13.94 -11.00 16.36
C GLU A 240 12.84 -9.94 16.48
N HIS A 241 13.01 -9.01 17.42
CA HIS A 241 12.08 -7.89 17.61
C HIS A 241 12.65 -6.63 16.98
N ASP A 242 11.78 -5.82 16.37
CA ASP A 242 12.09 -4.51 15.85
C ASP A 242 12.39 -3.54 16.99
N GLN A 243 13.60 -3.01 16.89
CA GLN A 243 14.22 -2.00 17.74
C GLN A 243 14.87 -0.92 16.88
N GLY A 244 14.58 -0.89 15.57
CA GLY A 244 15.18 -0.01 14.58
C GLY A 244 16.53 -0.47 14.02
N GLN A 245 16.96 -1.69 14.36
CA GLN A 245 18.24 -2.25 13.91
C GLN A 245 18.29 -2.56 12.41
N HIS A 246 17.13 -2.62 11.75
CA HIS A 246 17.01 -2.77 10.30
C HIS A 246 16.44 -1.53 9.61
N ASP A 247 16.40 -0.38 10.32
CA ASP A 247 15.96 0.88 9.73
C ASP A 247 16.99 1.42 8.74
N GLY A 248 16.50 2.14 7.75
CA GLY A 248 17.29 2.62 6.62
C GLY A 248 16.95 1.85 5.34
N ASP A 249 16.49 2.61 4.36
CA ASP A 249 16.17 2.09 3.04
C ASP A 249 17.42 1.59 2.35
N ARG A 250 17.31 0.42 1.71
CA ARG A 250 18.46 -0.24 1.08
C ARG A 250 18.05 -1.14 -0.07
N ASP A 251 18.98 -1.31 -1.01
CA ASP A 251 18.83 -2.30 -2.07
C ASP A 251 18.83 -3.71 -1.48
N VAL A 252 17.91 -4.54 -1.96
CA VAL A 252 17.76 -5.95 -1.55
C VAL A 252 17.59 -6.83 -2.78
N LEU A 253 17.82 -8.14 -2.64
CA LEU A 253 17.59 -9.05 -3.75
C LEU A 253 16.10 -9.12 -4.11
N ALA A 254 15.23 -9.20 -3.09
CA ALA A 254 13.79 -9.27 -3.28
C ALA A 254 13.02 -8.71 -2.07
N VAL A 255 11.75 -8.38 -2.33
CA VAL A 255 10.74 -8.00 -1.33
C VAL A 255 9.50 -8.83 -1.52
N SER A 256 8.77 -9.12 -0.44
CA SER A 256 7.55 -9.92 -0.50
C SER A 256 6.42 -9.25 -1.29
N SER A 257 5.67 -10.05 -2.06
CA SER A 257 4.45 -9.63 -2.76
C SER A 257 3.32 -9.20 -1.82
N ALA A 258 3.43 -9.46 -0.52
CA ALA A 258 2.47 -9.10 0.52
C ALA A 258 2.20 -7.59 0.66
N GLY A 259 3.16 -6.76 0.23
CA GLY A 259 3.06 -5.30 0.27
C GLY A 259 3.84 -4.61 -0.85
N MET A 260 4.18 -5.33 -1.90
CA MET A 260 5.07 -4.86 -2.97
C MET A 260 4.45 -3.71 -3.75
N LEU A 261 5.20 -2.61 -3.90
CA LEU A 261 4.88 -1.51 -4.80
C LEU A 261 5.81 -1.60 -6.02
N ILE A 262 5.25 -1.82 -7.20
CA ILE A 262 6.02 -1.98 -8.45
C ILE A 262 5.57 -0.95 -9.49
N ARG A 263 6.53 -0.36 -10.22
CA ARG A 263 6.18 0.53 -11.33
C ARG A 263 5.39 -0.24 -12.38
N ARG A 264 4.32 0.37 -12.88
CA ARG A 264 3.43 -0.27 -13.85
C ARG A 264 4.13 -0.62 -15.16
N ASP A 265 5.01 0.25 -15.65
CA ASP A 265 5.79 0.00 -16.87
C ASP A 265 6.76 -1.19 -16.72
N LEU A 266 7.35 -1.36 -15.53
CA LEU A 266 8.14 -2.55 -15.22
C LEU A 266 7.26 -3.81 -15.18
N TRP A 267 6.12 -3.77 -14.49
CA TRP A 267 5.18 -4.89 -14.44
C TRP A 267 4.83 -5.39 -15.85
N ASP A 268 4.49 -4.48 -16.75
CA ASP A 268 4.11 -4.79 -18.13
C ASP A 268 5.28 -5.36 -18.94
N ARG A 269 6.45 -4.74 -18.84
CA ARG A 269 7.67 -5.22 -19.51
C ARG A 269 8.10 -6.61 -19.03
N MET A 270 7.85 -6.92 -17.76
CA MET A 270 8.17 -8.21 -17.13
C MET A 270 7.06 -9.25 -17.33
N ASN A 271 5.93 -8.89 -17.93
CA ASN A 271 4.75 -9.74 -18.06
C ASN A 271 4.28 -10.31 -16.70
N GLY A 272 4.37 -9.49 -15.64
CA GLY A 272 4.00 -9.87 -14.27
C GLY A 272 4.84 -11.01 -13.67
N PHE A 273 4.21 -11.80 -12.80
CA PHE A 273 4.80 -13.01 -12.22
C PHE A 273 4.81 -14.17 -13.22
N ASP A 274 5.80 -15.07 -13.09
CA ASP A 274 5.87 -16.28 -13.91
C ASP A 274 4.77 -17.29 -13.49
N PRO A 275 3.83 -17.65 -14.38
CA PRO A 275 2.75 -18.59 -14.07
C PRO A 275 3.25 -20.03 -13.85
N GLN A 276 4.49 -20.35 -14.22
CA GLN A 276 5.08 -21.68 -14.01
C GLN A 276 5.69 -21.86 -12.62
N LEU A 277 5.85 -20.77 -11.86
CA LEU A 277 6.40 -20.85 -10.50
C LEU A 277 5.29 -21.13 -9.48
N PRO A 278 5.50 -22.09 -8.57
CA PRO A 278 4.57 -22.33 -7.48
C PRO A 278 4.57 -21.14 -6.50
N LEU A 279 3.55 -21.09 -5.64
CA LEU A 279 3.47 -20.18 -4.49
C LEU A 279 4.82 -20.08 -3.74
N PHE A 280 5.12 -18.89 -3.20
CA PHE A 280 6.27 -18.57 -2.33
C PHE A 280 7.61 -18.23 -3.02
N ARG A 281 7.67 -18.16 -4.35
CA ARG A 281 8.90 -17.81 -5.09
C ARG A 281 8.69 -16.85 -6.27
N ASP A 282 7.46 -16.52 -6.54
CA ASP A 282 7.02 -15.54 -7.53
C ASP A 282 7.59 -14.15 -7.21
N ASP A 283 7.59 -13.75 -5.93
CA ASP A 283 8.22 -12.52 -5.45
C ASP A 283 9.73 -12.44 -5.78
N LEU A 284 10.47 -13.50 -5.50
CA LEU A 284 11.90 -13.63 -5.79
C LEU A 284 12.19 -13.61 -7.28
N ASP A 285 11.44 -14.37 -8.08
CA ASP A 285 11.64 -14.43 -9.54
C ASP A 285 11.45 -13.06 -10.20
N LEU A 286 10.36 -12.36 -9.87
CA LEU A 286 10.10 -11.04 -10.41
C LEU A 286 11.22 -10.06 -10.05
N CYS A 287 11.64 -10.02 -8.78
CA CYS A 287 12.73 -9.16 -8.33
C CYS A 287 14.06 -9.55 -9.01
N TRP A 288 14.34 -10.84 -9.19
CA TRP A 288 15.53 -11.31 -9.89
C TRP A 288 15.53 -10.87 -11.37
N ARG A 289 14.40 -10.99 -12.06
CA ARG A 289 14.26 -10.52 -13.44
C ARG A 289 14.41 -9.00 -13.54
N ALA A 290 13.88 -8.25 -12.57
CA ALA A 290 14.08 -6.80 -12.46
C ALA A 290 15.59 -6.46 -12.33
N HIS A 291 16.30 -7.09 -11.40
CA HIS A 291 17.76 -6.92 -11.26
C HIS A 291 18.52 -7.24 -12.56
N ARG A 292 18.16 -8.33 -13.26
CA ARG A 292 18.75 -8.68 -14.57
C ARG A 292 18.48 -7.66 -15.66
N ALA A 293 17.41 -6.88 -15.54
CA ALA A 293 17.07 -5.79 -16.45
C ALA A 293 17.73 -4.46 -16.06
N GLY A 294 18.53 -4.44 -15.00
CA GLY A 294 19.21 -3.24 -14.49
C GLY A 294 18.33 -2.38 -13.57
N GLU A 295 17.19 -2.89 -13.13
CA GLU A 295 16.27 -2.20 -12.23
C GLU A 295 16.63 -2.41 -10.77
N ARG A 296 16.28 -1.44 -9.92
CA ARG A 296 16.54 -1.50 -8.48
C ARG A 296 15.32 -1.97 -7.71
N VAL A 297 15.59 -2.81 -6.69
CA VAL A 297 14.63 -3.33 -5.72
C VAL A 297 15.06 -2.88 -4.34
N VAL A 298 14.19 -2.15 -3.63
CA VAL A 298 14.50 -1.52 -2.34
C VAL A 298 13.49 -1.95 -1.28
N VAL A 299 13.96 -2.18 -0.06
CA VAL A 299 13.08 -2.19 1.11
C VAL A 299 12.97 -0.77 1.65
N ALA A 300 11.75 -0.24 1.73
CA ALA A 300 11.42 1.04 2.34
C ALA A 300 11.01 0.79 3.80
N THR A 301 11.93 1.03 4.72
CA THR A 301 11.83 0.56 6.11
C THR A 301 10.88 1.39 6.97
N ASN A 302 10.59 2.63 6.56
CA ASN A 302 9.54 3.48 7.14
C ASN A 302 8.13 3.01 6.75
N ALA A 303 8.00 2.27 5.64
CA ALA A 303 6.75 1.61 5.29
C ALA A 303 6.64 0.31 6.08
N VAL A 304 5.58 0.17 6.87
CA VAL A 304 5.37 -0.97 7.76
C VAL A 304 4.09 -1.69 7.42
N LEU A 305 4.16 -3.02 7.34
CA LEU A 305 3.03 -3.89 7.09
C LEU A 305 3.02 -5.07 8.07
N HIS A 306 1.84 -5.43 8.56
CA HIS A 306 1.65 -6.60 9.42
C HIS A 306 1.14 -7.79 8.61
N HIS A 307 1.85 -8.91 8.62
CA HIS A 307 1.49 -10.07 7.81
C HIS A 307 1.24 -11.31 8.69
N ARG A 308 0.20 -12.05 8.36
CA ARG A 308 -0.14 -13.31 9.02
C ARG A 308 0.64 -14.51 8.48
N GLU A 309 1.12 -14.43 7.26
CA GLU A 309 1.79 -15.52 6.53
C GLU A 309 0.92 -16.81 6.53
N ALA A 310 -0.39 -16.67 6.29
CA ALA A 310 -1.37 -17.73 6.48
C ALA A 310 -1.07 -18.97 5.63
N SER A 311 -0.75 -18.77 4.36
CA SER A 311 -0.35 -19.86 3.45
C SER A 311 0.99 -20.49 3.85
N ALA A 312 1.99 -19.68 4.23
CA ALA A 312 3.33 -20.19 4.56
C ALA A 312 3.35 -21.00 5.87
N HIS A 313 2.49 -20.67 6.85
CA HIS A 313 2.39 -21.42 8.11
C HIS A 313 1.32 -22.51 8.12
N ALA A 314 0.74 -22.86 6.96
CA ALA A 314 -0.35 -23.83 6.84
C ALA A 314 -1.55 -23.50 7.75
N ARG A 315 -1.80 -22.20 7.95
CA ARG A 315 -3.00 -21.69 8.66
C ARG A 315 -4.21 -21.57 7.72
N ARG A 316 -3.99 -21.81 6.43
CA ARG A 316 -4.96 -21.94 5.35
C ARG A 316 -4.68 -23.23 4.60
N VAL A 317 -5.72 -23.92 4.16
CA VAL A 317 -5.59 -25.04 3.22
C VAL A 317 -5.29 -24.44 1.86
N THR A 318 -4.11 -24.73 1.30
CA THR A 318 -3.74 -24.27 -0.03
C THR A 318 -4.06 -25.36 -1.04
N ASP A 319 -4.85 -25.06 -2.06
CA ASP A 319 -5.15 -26.00 -3.16
C ASP A 319 -4.02 -26.09 -4.20
N LEU A 320 -3.03 -25.20 -4.07
CA LEU A 320 -1.79 -25.18 -4.87
C LEU A 320 -0.67 -25.96 -4.18
N ALA A 321 0.36 -26.33 -4.96
CA ALA A 321 1.45 -27.21 -4.52
C ALA A 321 2.06 -26.81 -3.15
N PRO A 322 2.34 -27.78 -2.26
CA PRO A 322 2.79 -27.52 -0.90
C PRO A 322 4.18 -26.87 -0.85
N HIS A 323 4.46 -26.15 0.23
CA HIS A 323 5.72 -25.45 0.45
C HIS A 323 6.94 -26.42 0.35
N PRO A 324 7.89 -26.21 -0.59
CA PRO A 324 8.90 -27.23 -0.94
C PRO A 324 9.97 -27.58 0.11
N HIS A 325 9.89 -27.09 1.36
CA HIS A 325 10.95 -27.27 2.38
C HIS A 325 10.45 -27.60 3.80
N ARG A 326 9.28 -28.25 3.92
CA ARG A 326 8.80 -28.78 5.21
C ARG A 326 8.87 -30.31 5.19
N ALA A 327 10.10 -30.84 5.26
CA ALA A 327 10.42 -32.23 5.56
C ALA A 327 11.42 -32.28 6.71
#